data_AF-A0A8T1SD92-F1
#
_entry.id   AF-A0A8T1SD92-F1
#
_cell.length_a   1.000
_cell.length_b   1.000
_cell.length_c   1.000
_cell.angle_alpha   90.00
_cell.angle_beta   90.00
_cell.angle_gamma   90.00
#
_symmetry.space_group_name_H-M   'P 1'
#
loop_
_entity.id
_entity.type
_entity.pdbx_description
1 polymer ?
#
loop_
_entity_poly.entity_id
_entity_poly.type
_entity_poly.pdbx_seq_one_letter_code
_entity_poly.pdbx_strand_id
1 'polypeptide(L)'
;MIPDTWLRALVEKITEPLREEMAPQGPGAQLEPGHLVQLVRLDEEGGLTLDEEALSRCLEQGGVGDAPICLVSIIGEQRRGKSFLMNCLLRRLWSPEATHTSWMGREDEALGGFVCHAGMATVTRGMWMWDQPLWVQAQGRRVAVFLVDTEGCLDLQRHMETSVKLSVFSILLSSYWIFNISSTFTRTEADYLEV
;
A
#
# COMPACT_ATOMS: atom_id res chain seq x y z
N MET A 1 26.84 9.95 -7.58
CA MET A 1 25.57 9.40 -7.08
C MET A 1 24.51 10.45 -7.37
N ILE A 2 23.71 10.25 -8.42
CA ILE A 2 22.68 11.21 -8.83
C ILE A 2 21.54 11.06 -7.79
N PRO A 3 21.10 12.13 -7.11
CA PRO A 3 19.98 12.05 -6.18
C PRO A 3 18.74 11.59 -6.95
N ASP A 4 18.04 10.59 -6.42
CA ASP A 4 16.85 9.99 -7.03
C ASP A 4 15.71 11.02 -7.13
N THR A 5 15.67 11.74 -8.24
CA THR A 5 14.67 12.76 -8.55
C THR A 5 13.27 12.17 -8.69
N TRP A 6 13.15 10.87 -8.99
CA TRP A 6 11.88 10.16 -9.11
C TRP A 6 11.22 9.87 -7.77
N LEU A 7 11.99 9.40 -6.79
CA LEU A 7 11.51 9.19 -5.43
C LEU A 7 11.18 10.52 -4.77
N ARG A 8 11.98 11.56 -5.00
CA ARG A 8 11.63 12.93 -4.62
C ARG A 8 10.38 13.42 -5.33
N ALA A 9 10.25 13.25 -6.64
CA ALA A 9 9.06 13.67 -7.38
C ALA A 9 7.80 12.88 -7.01
N LEU A 10 7.93 11.62 -6.59
CA LEU A 10 6.82 10.82 -6.09
C LEU A 10 6.42 11.27 -4.68
N VAL A 11 7.40 11.43 -3.79
CA VAL A 11 7.19 11.97 -2.44
C VAL A 11 6.63 13.39 -2.52
N GLU A 12 7.15 14.24 -3.40
CA GLU A 12 6.65 15.58 -3.72
C GLU A 12 5.25 15.47 -4.32
N LYS A 13 4.97 14.67 -5.36
CA LYS A 13 3.58 14.51 -5.85
C LYS A 13 2.57 14.05 -4.79
N ILE A 14 3.02 13.28 -3.80
CA ILE A 14 2.20 12.85 -2.66
C ILE A 14 2.14 13.93 -1.56
N THR A 15 3.16 14.79 -1.43
CA THR A 15 3.34 15.75 -0.32
C THR A 15 3.03 17.21 -0.70
N GLU A 16 3.28 17.64 -1.94
CA GLU A 16 3.07 18.98 -2.50
C GLU A 16 1.60 19.40 -2.46
N PRO A 17 0.61 18.56 -2.84
CA PRO A 17 -0.77 18.99 -2.81
C PRO A 17 -1.37 19.00 -1.39
N LEU A 18 -0.60 18.58 -0.37
CA LEU A 18 -0.93 18.76 1.05
C LEU A 18 -0.56 20.16 1.58
N ARG A 19 0.14 21.01 0.82
CA ARG A 19 0.65 22.32 1.28
C ARG A 19 -0.25 23.52 0.97
N GLU A 20 -1.22 23.41 0.07
CA GLU A 20 -2.09 24.54 -0.28
C GLU A 20 -3.39 24.53 0.56
N GLU A 21 -3.43 25.46 1.52
CA GLU A 21 -4.56 25.97 2.29
C GLU A 21 -5.58 24.96 2.86
N MET A 22 -5.26 24.45 4.06
CA MET A 22 -6.25 23.87 4.97
C MET A 22 -7.08 24.97 5.65
N ALA A 23 -8.26 25.26 5.11
CA ALA A 23 -9.33 25.87 5.90
C ALA A 23 -10.04 24.77 6.72
N PRO A 24 -10.29 24.97 8.02
CA PRO A 24 -10.95 23.96 8.83
C PRO A 24 -12.44 23.95 8.50
N GLN A 25 -12.92 22.90 7.84
CA GLN A 25 -14.37 22.66 7.72
C GLN A 25 -14.72 21.22 8.11
N GLY A 26 -15.45 21.11 9.23
CA GLY A 26 -16.19 19.91 9.63
C GLY A 26 -15.76 19.36 10.99
N PRO A 27 -16.72 18.97 11.86
CA PRO A 27 -16.43 18.56 13.24
C PRO A 27 -15.57 17.29 13.23
N GLY A 28 -14.61 17.22 14.15
CA GLY A 28 -13.72 16.08 14.33
C GLY A 28 -14.52 14.79 14.50
N ALA A 29 -14.68 14.05 13.41
CA ALA A 29 -15.10 12.68 13.45
C ALA A 29 -13.94 11.91 14.10
N GLN A 30 -14.21 11.28 15.24
CA GLN A 30 -13.31 10.29 15.80
C GLN A 30 -13.11 9.23 14.71
N LEU A 31 -11.93 9.18 14.11
CA LEU A 31 -11.58 8.16 13.12
C LEU A 31 -11.54 6.82 13.85
N GLU A 32 -12.43 5.90 13.47
CA GLU A 32 -12.34 4.51 13.91
C GLU A 32 -10.94 3.96 13.56
N PRO A 33 -10.32 3.17 14.44
CA PRO A 33 -9.05 2.53 14.13
C PRO A 33 -9.26 1.64 12.89
N GLY A 34 -8.46 1.87 11.85
CA GLY A 34 -8.55 1.02 10.66
C GLY A 34 -8.06 -0.40 10.94
N HIS A 35 -8.48 -1.32 10.08
CA HIS A 35 -8.15 -2.73 10.18
C HIS A 35 -7.66 -3.26 8.84
N LEU A 36 -6.93 -4.38 8.91
CA LEU A 36 -6.54 -5.12 7.74
C LEU A 36 -7.69 -5.99 7.26
N VAL A 37 -8.00 -5.87 5.98
CA VAL A 37 -8.99 -6.70 5.30
C VAL A 37 -8.31 -7.43 4.15
N GLN A 38 -8.54 -8.73 4.05
CA GLN A 38 -7.98 -9.55 2.98
C GLN A 38 -8.86 -9.42 1.74
N LEU A 39 -8.30 -8.86 0.67
CA LEU A 39 -8.98 -8.71 -0.63
C LEU A 39 -8.87 -9.98 -1.46
N VAL A 40 -7.68 -10.59 -1.50
CA VAL A 40 -7.45 -11.79 -2.31
C VAL A 40 -6.92 -12.89 -1.42
N ARG A 41 -7.62 -14.02 -1.42
CA ARG A 41 -7.27 -15.24 -0.71
C ARG A 41 -6.61 -16.23 -1.67
N LEU A 42 -5.71 -17.03 -1.13
CA LEU A 42 -5.06 -18.13 -1.82
C LEU A 42 -5.48 -19.43 -1.16
N ASP A 43 -6.00 -20.36 -1.94
CA ASP A 43 -6.23 -21.73 -1.48
C ASP A 43 -4.92 -22.55 -1.49
N GLU A 44 -5.01 -23.82 -1.08
CA GLU A 44 -3.86 -24.74 -1.04
C GLU A 44 -3.38 -25.18 -2.43
N GLU A 45 -4.24 -25.05 -3.46
CA GLU A 45 -3.94 -25.41 -4.85
C GLU A 45 -3.36 -24.22 -5.64
N GLY A 46 -3.30 -23.03 -5.03
CA GLY A 46 -2.82 -21.81 -5.65
C GLY A 46 -3.88 -21.04 -6.45
N GLY A 47 -5.15 -21.40 -6.28
CA GLY A 47 -6.30 -20.65 -6.76
C GLY A 47 -6.51 -19.35 -5.99
N LEU A 48 -7.03 -18.35 -6.71
CA LEU A 48 -7.25 -17.01 -6.18
C LEU A 48 -8.74 -16.73 -6.06
N THR A 49 -9.16 -16.27 -4.90
CA THR A 49 -10.53 -15.82 -4.66
C THR A 49 -10.51 -14.37 -4.21
N LEU A 50 -11.20 -13.50 -4.96
CA LEU A 50 -11.46 -12.13 -4.57
C LEU A 50 -12.61 -12.10 -3.55
N ASP A 51 -12.39 -11.41 -2.45
CA ASP A 51 -13.41 -11.12 -1.44
C ASP A 51 -14.15 -9.84 -1.87
N GLU A 52 -15.18 -10.00 -2.69
CA GLU A 52 -15.96 -8.89 -3.26
C GLU A 52 -16.68 -8.08 -2.16
N GLU A 53 -17.10 -8.74 -1.09
CA GLU A 53 -17.73 -8.08 0.06
C GLU A 53 -16.73 -7.19 0.79
N ALA A 54 -15.52 -7.68 1.05
CA ALA A 54 -14.43 -6.87 1.59
C ALA A 54 -14.13 -5.63 0.72
N LEU A 55 -14.09 -5.81 -0.60
CA LEU A 55 -13.83 -4.72 -1.54
C LEU A 55 -14.95 -3.68 -1.53
N SER A 56 -16.22 -4.11 -1.64
CA SER A 56 -17.39 -3.23 -1.57
C SER A 56 -17.47 -2.50 -0.23
N ARG A 57 -17.19 -3.19 0.88
CA ARG A 57 -17.16 -2.57 2.22
C ARG A 57 -16.17 -1.41 2.30
N CYS A 58 -14.99 -1.55 1.72
CA CYS A 58 -13.98 -0.51 1.78
C CYS A 58 -14.24 0.63 0.79
N LEU A 59 -14.58 0.29 -0.46
CA LEU A 59 -14.67 1.27 -1.55
C LEU A 59 -16.03 1.96 -1.64
N GLU A 60 -17.11 1.29 -1.25
CA GLU A 60 -18.49 1.81 -1.34
C GLU A 60 -19.03 2.21 0.04
N GLN A 61 -18.87 1.33 1.04
CA GLN A 61 -19.43 1.54 2.38
C GLN A 61 -18.49 2.30 3.33
N GLY A 62 -17.20 2.44 2.96
CA GLY A 62 -16.17 3.13 3.75
C GLY A 62 -16.29 4.66 3.78
N GLY A 63 -17.45 5.21 3.41
CA GLY A 63 -17.69 6.65 3.43
C GLY A 63 -16.91 7.42 2.35
N VAL A 64 -16.49 6.76 1.28
CA VAL A 64 -15.74 7.38 0.17
C VAL A 64 -16.64 8.26 -0.71
N GLY A 65 -17.92 7.87 -0.88
CA GLY A 65 -18.88 8.58 -1.73
C GLY A 65 -18.39 8.69 -3.18
N ASP A 66 -18.58 9.86 -3.80
CA ASP A 66 -18.15 10.12 -5.18
C ASP A 66 -16.68 10.57 -5.30
N ALA A 67 -15.90 10.49 -4.22
CA ALA A 67 -14.51 10.90 -4.24
C ALA A 67 -13.68 9.97 -5.15
N PRO A 68 -12.71 10.49 -5.92
CA PRO A 68 -11.78 9.63 -6.66
C PRO A 68 -11.03 8.69 -5.71
N ILE A 69 -10.91 7.43 -6.12
CA ILE A 69 -10.17 6.39 -5.38
C ILE A 69 -8.78 6.24 -5.99
N CYS A 70 -7.78 6.13 -5.12
CA CYS A 70 -6.40 5.84 -5.49
C CYS A 70 -5.92 4.62 -4.71
N LEU A 71 -5.66 3.52 -5.42
CA LEU A 71 -5.10 2.31 -4.83
C LEU A 71 -3.58 2.30 -5.01
N VAL A 72 -2.85 2.26 -3.90
CA VAL A 72 -1.38 2.14 -3.87
C VAL A 72 -1.01 0.75 -3.39
N SER A 73 -0.53 -0.09 -4.31
CA SER A 73 -0.05 -1.43 -3.97
C SER A 73 1.47 -1.50 -3.89
N ILE A 74 1.98 -2.47 -3.14
CA ILE A 74 3.40 -2.84 -3.16
C ILE A 74 3.58 -4.28 -3.62
N ILE A 75 4.51 -4.51 -4.53
CA ILE A 75 4.85 -5.84 -5.08
C ILE A 75 6.35 -6.09 -4.96
N GLY A 76 6.77 -7.35 -5.15
CA GLY A 76 8.18 -7.75 -5.13
C GLY A 76 8.48 -8.88 -4.15
N GLU A 77 9.75 -9.20 -3.98
CA GLU A 77 10.20 -10.44 -3.32
C GLU A 77 9.72 -10.56 -1.87
N GLN A 78 9.53 -11.81 -1.43
CA GLN A 78 9.21 -12.10 -0.04
C GLN A 78 10.31 -11.61 0.90
N ARG A 79 9.93 -11.19 2.11
CA ARG A 79 10.87 -10.81 3.18
C ARG A 79 11.76 -9.60 2.87
N ARG A 80 11.41 -8.77 1.88
CA ARG A 80 12.11 -7.50 1.57
C ARG A 80 11.51 -6.26 2.22
N GLY A 81 10.69 -6.42 3.26
CA GLY A 81 10.17 -5.30 4.03
C GLY A 81 8.98 -4.56 3.40
N LYS A 82 8.20 -5.19 2.52
CA LYS A 82 7.02 -4.58 1.89
C LYS A 82 6.01 -4.05 2.92
N SER A 83 5.51 -4.92 3.79
CA SER A 83 4.55 -4.56 4.85
C SER A 83 5.10 -3.49 5.80
N PHE A 84 6.41 -3.51 6.07
CA PHE A 84 7.06 -2.47 6.86
C PHE A 84 7.01 -1.11 6.15
N LEU A 85 7.33 -1.07 4.85
CA LEU A 85 7.21 0.16 4.05
C LEU A 85 5.76 0.65 3.99
N MET A 86 4.79 -0.26 3.85
CA MET A 86 3.37 0.10 3.86
C MET A 86 2.94 0.70 5.20
N ASN A 87 3.44 0.19 6.32
CA ASN A 87 3.19 0.79 7.63
C ASN A 87 3.81 2.19 7.77
N CYS A 88 4.99 2.42 7.18
CA CYS A 88 5.58 3.76 7.13
C CYS A 88 4.70 4.73 6.34
N LEU A 89 4.19 4.31 5.18
CA LEU A 89 3.28 5.11 4.37
C LEU A 89 1.96 5.37 5.09
N LEU A 90 1.38 4.34 5.70
CA LEU A 90 0.15 4.44 6.48
C LEU A 90 0.30 5.51 7.56
N ARG A 91 1.37 5.44 8.35
CA ARG A 91 1.66 6.38 9.43
C ARG A 91 1.85 7.81 8.93
N ARG A 92 2.61 7.99 7.84
CA ARG A 92 2.84 9.31 7.23
C ARG A 92 1.54 9.95 6.73
N LEU A 93 0.71 9.16 6.04
CA LEU A 93 -0.55 9.61 5.44
C LEU A 93 -1.64 9.84 6.49
N TRP A 94 -1.60 9.13 7.61
CA TRP A 94 -2.49 9.38 8.75
C TRP A 94 -2.15 10.69 9.49
N SER A 95 -0.91 11.15 9.38
CA SER A 95 -0.42 12.39 10.02
C SER A 95 -0.01 13.43 8.97
N PRO A 96 -0.93 13.93 8.13
CA PRO A 96 -0.58 14.82 7.02
C PRO A 96 0.04 16.14 7.50
N GLU A 97 -0.43 16.66 8.63
CA GLU A 97 -0.03 17.93 9.25
C GLU A 97 1.35 17.89 9.94
N ALA A 98 1.89 16.70 10.18
CA ALA A 98 3.18 16.54 10.85
C ALA A 98 4.32 17.11 9.98
N THR A 99 5.09 18.03 10.55
CA THR A 99 6.23 18.66 9.87
C THR A 99 7.52 17.86 10.12
N HIS A 100 8.39 17.80 9.11
CA HIS A 100 9.68 17.08 9.15
C HIS A 100 9.54 15.58 9.51
N THR A 101 10.40 15.05 10.39
CA THR A 101 10.47 13.63 10.74
C THR A 101 9.53 13.23 11.88
N SER A 102 8.73 14.16 12.41
CA SER A 102 7.86 13.93 13.58
C SER A 102 6.76 12.90 13.34
N TRP A 103 6.32 12.71 12.09
CA TRP A 103 5.29 11.72 11.72
C TRP A 103 5.72 10.28 12.02
N MET A 104 7.03 10.01 12.06
CA MET A 104 7.55 8.65 12.26
C MET A 104 7.37 8.15 13.70
N GLY A 105 6.95 9.05 14.61
CA GLY A 105 6.76 8.75 16.03
C GLY A 105 8.06 8.69 16.81
N ARG A 106 7.94 8.16 18.03
CA ARG A 106 9.10 7.94 18.90
C ARG A 106 9.81 6.64 18.52
N GLU A 107 11.10 6.53 18.82
CA GLU A 107 11.88 5.31 18.52
C GLU A 107 11.31 4.06 19.22
N ASP A 108 10.69 4.23 20.39
CA ASP A 108 10.06 3.17 21.18
C ASP A 108 8.62 2.85 20.75
N GLU A 109 8.06 3.59 19.80
CA GLU A 109 6.68 3.42 19.36
C GLU A 109 6.59 2.43 18.20
N ALA A 110 5.90 1.31 18.42
CA ALA A 110 5.71 0.29 17.41
C ALA A 110 4.97 0.81 16.18
N LEU A 111 5.43 0.39 15.01
CA LEU A 111 4.80 0.70 13.73
C LEU A 111 3.60 -0.24 13.52
N GLY A 112 2.38 0.27 13.72
CA GLY A 112 1.13 -0.48 13.55
C GLY A 112 0.66 -0.52 12.08
N GLY A 113 -0.29 -1.43 11.79
CA GLY A 113 -0.90 -1.58 10.47
C GLY A 113 -0.83 -3.00 9.95
N PHE A 114 -0.25 -3.17 8.75
CA PHE A 114 0.10 -4.44 8.12
C PHE A 114 0.98 -5.30 9.01
N VAL A 115 0.70 -6.60 9.04
CA VAL A 115 1.46 -7.55 9.86
C VAL A 115 2.87 -7.70 9.30
N CYS A 116 3.86 -7.26 10.07
CA CYS A 116 5.28 -7.43 9.74
C CYS A 116 6.05 -8.01 10.94
N HIS A 117 6.82 -9.07 10.70
CA HIS A 117 7.69 -9.69 11.70
C HIS A 117 9.10 -9.85 11.13
N ALA A 118 10.12 -9.78 11.98
CA ALA A 118 11.47 -10.21 11.60
C ALA A 118 11.52 -11.74 11.42
N GLY A 119 12.44 -12.24 10.59
CA GLY A 119 12.62 -13.68 10.34
C GLY A 119 12.50 -14.09 8.87
N MET A 120 12.37 -15.39 8.61
CA MET A 120 12.32 -15.95 7.24
C MET A 120 10.93 -16.48 6.85
N ALA A 121 10.04 -16.70 7.82
CA ALA A 121 8.69 -17.21 7.56
C ALA A 121 7.87 -16.23 6.70
N THR A 122 7.09 -16.76 5.76
CA THR A 122 6.06 -15.99 5.04
C THR A 122 5.04 -15.46 6.05
N VAL A 123 4.68 -14.18 5.91
CA VAL A 123 3.72 -13.53 6.81
C VAL A 123 2.47 -13.12 6.02
N THR A 124 2.65 -12.29 4.99
CA THR A 124 1.57 -11.87 4.10
C THR A 124 1.24 -13.00 3.13
N ARG A 125 -0.01 -13.48 3.14
CA ARG A 125 -0.55 -14.40 2.13
C ARG A 125 -1.71 -13.75 1.35
N GLY A 126 -1.67 -13.81 0.03
CA GLY A 126 -2.64 -13.13 -0.83
C GLY A 126 -2.49 -11.60 -0.87
N MET A 127 -3.59 -10.85 -0.95
CA MET A 127 -3.58 -9.38 -0.97
C MET A 127 -4.39 -8.82 0.19
N TRP A 128 -3.83 -7.83 0.88
CA TRP A 128 -4.40 -7.19 2.06
C TRP A 128 -4.52 -5.70 1.85
N MET A 129 -5.61 -5.11 2.31
CA MET A 129 -5.85 -3.68 2.22
C MET A 129 -6.13 -3.11 3.61
N TRP A 130 -5.70 -1.87 3.82
CA TRP A 130 -6.15 -1.08 4.95
C TRP A 130 -7.55 -0.52 4.67
N ASP A 131 -8.53 -0.82 5.53
CA ASP A 131 -9.95 -0.60 5.23
C ASP A 131 -10.42 0.86 5.35
N GLN A 132 -9.64 1.74 5.98
CA GLN A 132 -9.98 3.15 6.11
C GLN A 132 -9.32 3.99 5.00
N PRO A 133 -10.06 4.89 4.34
CA PRO A 133 -9.47 5.78 3.34
C PRO A 133 -8.53 6.79 4.00
N LEU A 134 -7.33 6.91 3.44
CA LEU A 134 -6.38 7.97 3.76
C LEU A 134 -6.67 9.15 2.84
N TRP A 135 -7.18 10.23 3.42
CA TRP A 135 -7.64 11.37 2.64
C TRP A 135 -6.50 12.30 2.25
N VAL A 136 -6.30 12.49 0.94
CA VAL A 136 -5.27 13.37 0.38
C VAL A 136 -5.93 14.42 -0.50
N GLN A 137 -5.51 15.68 -0.38
CA GLN A 137 -5.87 16.72 -1.34
C GLN A 137 -4.95 16.59 -2.56
N ALA A 138 -5.51 16.54 -3.75
CA ALA A 138 -4.78 16.48 -5.01
C ALA A 138 -5.53 17.24 -6.11
N GLN A 139 -4.87 18.21 -6.74
CA GLN A 139 -5.43 19.00 -7.85
C GLN A 139 -6.81 19.64 -7.51
N GLY A 140 -6.95 20.16 -6.29
CA GLY A 140 -8.18 20.79 -5.82
C GLY A 140 -9.34 19.81 -5.54
N ARG A 141 -9.08 18.50 -5.50
CA ARG A 141 -10.05 17.46 -5.15
C ARG A 141 -9.54 16.62 -3.99
N ARG A 142 -10.47 16.19 -3.14
CA ARG A 142 -10.20 15.23 -2.07
C ARG A 142 -10.22 13.81 -2.66
N VAL A 143 -9.12 13.08 -2.53
CA VAL A 143 -8.92 11.72 -3.06
C VAL A 143 -8.84 10.74 -1.89
N ALA A 144 -9.54 9.62 -1.98
CA ALA A 144 -9.45 8.52 -1.03
C ALA A 144 -8.31 7.58 -1.43
N VAL A 145 -7.24 7.58 -0.65
CA VAL A 145 -6.08 6.71 -0.89
C VAL A 145 -6.20 5.44 -0.04
N PHE A 146 -6.07 4.29 -0.68
CA PHE A 146 -6.05 2.99 -0.05
C PHE A 146 -4.69 2.32 -0.26
N LEU A 147 -4.20 1.68 0.80
CA LEU A 147 -2.93 0.98 0.82
C LEU A 147 -3.16 -0.52 0.71
N VAL A 148 -2.45 -1.17 -0.21
CA VAL A 148 -2.57 -2.61 -0.47
C VAL A 148 -1.19 -3.27 -0.35
N ASP A 149 -1.06 -4.23 0.56
CA ASP A 149 0.12 -5.06 0.74
C ASP A 149 -0.11 -6.44 0.11
N THR A 150 0.86 -6.90 -0.67
CA THR A 150 0.74 -8.17 -1.39
C THR A 150 1.71 -9.20 -0.81
N GLU A 151 1.34 -10.46 -0.95
CA GLU A 151 2.27 -11.56 -0.77
C GLU A 151 3.50 -11.35 -1.68
N GLY A 152 4.67 -11.67 -1.13
CA GLY A 152 5.88 -11.62 -1.92
C GLY A 152 6.06 -12.88 -2.71
N CYS A 153 6.19 -12.74 -4.02
CA CYS A 153 6.75 -13.79 -4.84
C CYS A 153 8.13 -13.36 -5.28
N LEU A 154 9.13 -14.24 -5.13
CA LEU A 154 10.25 -14.41 -6.05
C LEU A 154 11.00 -15.72 -5.74
N ASP A 155 10.26 -16.78 -5.40
CA ASP A 155 10.80 -18.14 -5.33
C ASP A 155 10.21 -18.96 -6.49
N LEU A 156 10.95 -18.96 -7.61
CA LEU A 156 10.54 -19.44 -8.94
C LEU A 156 10.14 -20.93 -9.00
N GLN A 157 10.34 -21.71 -7.95
CA GLN A 157 10.25 -23.16 -8.03
C GLN A 157 8.92 -23.78 -7.58
N ARG A 158 8.06 -23.08 -6.81
CA ARG A 158 6.88 -23.75 -6.22
C ARG A 158 5.52 -23.21 -6.64
N HIS A 159 5.35 -21.92 -6.95
CA HIS A 159 4.05 -21.35 -7.35
C HIS A 159 4.17 -20.13 -8.28
N MET A 160 4.91 -20.26 -9.38
CA MET A 160 5.11 -19.17 -10.36
C MET A 160 3.78 -18.64 -10.92
N GLU A 161 2.84 -19.53 -11.25
CA GLU A 161 1.55 -19.14 -11.82
C GLU A 161 0.69 -18.33 -10.85
N THR A 162 0.53 -18.78 -9.61
CA THR A 162 -0.21 -18.05 -8.55
C THR A 162 0.39 -16.68 -8.32
N SER A 163 1.71 -16.62 -8.32
CA SER A 163 2.44 -15.38 -8.09
C SER A 163 2.27 -14.37 -9.20
N VAL A 164 2.38 -14.82 -10.45
CA VAL A 164 2.08 -13.99 -11.63
C VAL A 164 0.66 -13.47 -11.55
N LYS A 165 -0.32 -14.34 -11.25
CA LYS A 165 -1.71 -13.94 -11.12
C LYS A 165 -1.91 -12.89 -10.02
N LEU A 166 -1.36 -13.06 -8.82
CA LEU A 166 -1.41 -12.05 -7.75
C LEU A 166 -0.83 -10.70 -8.21
N SER A 167 0.28 -10.76 -8.93
CA SER A 167 0.99 -9.57 -9.42
C SER A 167 0.14 -8.83 -10.44
N VAL A 168 -0.40 -9.56 -11.42
CA VAL A 168 -1.33 -9.01 -12.42
C VAL A 168 -2.56 -8.42 -11.74
N PHE A 169 -3.18 -9.11 -10.78
CA PHE A 169 -4.29 -8.57 -10.01
C PHE A 169 -3.91 -7.28 -9.27
N SER A 170 -2.74 -7.26 -8.63
CA SER A 170 -2.23 -6.07 -7.94
C SER A 170 -2.04 -4.91 -8.90
N ILE A 171 -1.50 -5.15 -10.09
CA ILE A 171 -1.30 -4.14 -11.13
C ILE A 171 -2.64 -3.58 -11.62
N LEU A 172 -3.56 -4.47 -11.98
CA LEU A 172 -4.85 -4.08 -12.58
C LEU A 172 -5.74 -3.29 -11.60
N LEU A 173 -5.68 -3.62 -10.31
CA LEU A 173 -6.44 -2.91 -9.28
C LEU A 173 -5.78 -1.58 -8.87
N SER A 174 -4.47 -1.42 -9.10
CA SER A 174 -3.73 -0.28 -8.56
C SER A 174 -3.74 0.93 -9.47
N SER A 175 -3.86 2.11 -8.87
CA SER A 175 -3.54 3.38 -9.51
C SER A 175 -2.03 3.62 -9.51
N TYR A 176 -1.36 3.21 -8.43
CA TYR A 176 0.09 3.24 -8.30
C TYR A 176 0.59 1.93 -7.70
N TRP A 177 1.73 1.50 -8.17
CA TRP A 177 2.43 0.34 -7.63
C TRP A 177 3.85 0.70 -7.24
N ILE A 178 4.30 0.14 -6.12
CA ILE A 178 5.66 0.22 -5.63
C ILE A 178 6.30 -1.14 -5.89
N PHE A 179 7.29 -1.18 -6.77
CA PHE A 179 8.07 -2.39 -6.98
C PHE A 179 9.28 -2.41 -6.05
N ASN A 180 9.22 -3.27 -5.03
CA ASN A 180 10.18 -3.33 -3.94
C ASN A 180 11.30 -4.33 -4.24
N ILE A 181 12.49 -3.81 -4.56
CA ILE A 181 13.70 -4.57 -4.90
C ILE A 181 14.77 -4.31 -3.84
N SER A 182 15.50 -5.35 -3.41
CA SER A 182 16.41 -5.23 -2.26
C SER A 182 17.72 -4.49 -2.54
N SER A 183 18.27 -4.62 -3.75
CA SER A 183 19.65 -4.16 -4.00
C SER A 183 20.00 -3.96 -5.47
N THR A 184 19.54 -4.83 -6.37
CA THR A 184 19.92 -4.77 -7.77
C THR A 184 18.76 -5.20 -8.64
N PHE A 185 18.50 -4.45 -9.70
CA PHE A 185 17.58 -4.86 -10.74
C PHE A 185 18.26 -5.92 -11.59
N THR A 186 17.85 -7.18 -11.46
CA THR A 186 18.39 -8.29 -12.23
C THR A 186 17.43 -8.64 -13.37
N ARG A 187 17.84 -9.61 -14.20
CA ARG A 187 17.00 -10.12 -15.28
C ARG A 187 15.72 -10.76 -14.75
N THR A 188 15.76 -11.37 -13.56
CA THR A 188 14.59 -11.96 -12.93
C THR A 188 13.52 -10.91 -12.65
N GLU A 189 13.90 -9.73 -12.16
CA GLU A 189 12.97 -8.62 -11.95
C GLU A 189 12.45 -8.05 -13.27
N ALA A 190 13.29 -8.01 -14.32
CA ALA A 190 12.86 -7.59 -15.66
C ALA A 190 11.81 -8.55 -16.24
N ASP A 191 12.10 -9.85 -16.24
CA ASP A 191 11.20 -10.89 -16.75
C ASP A 191 9.87 -10.89 -15.98
N TYR A 192 9.88 -10.54 -14.68
CA TYR A 192 8.69 -10.41 -13.85
C TYR A 192 7.82 -9.18 -14.20
N LEU A 193 8.42 -8.11 -14.73
CA LEU A 193 7.71 -6.90 -15.18
C LEU A 193 7.24 -6.95 -16.64
N GLU A 194 7.83 -7.83 -17.46
CA GLU A 194 7.47 -8.01 -18.88
C GLU A 194 6.23 -8.88 -19.09
N VAL A 195 5.58 -9.33 -18.00
CA VAL A 195 4.36 -10.14 -18.03
C VAL A 195 3.12 -9.31 -18.37
#